data_AF-T1D3J3-F1
#
_entry.id   AF-T1D3J3-F1
#
_cell.length_a   1.000
_cell.length_b   1.000
_cell.length_c   1.000
_cell.angle_alpha   90.00
_cell.angle_beta   90.00
_cell.angle_gamma   90.00
#
_symmetry.space_group_name_H-M   'P 1'
#
loop_
_entity.id
_entity.type
_entity.pdbx_description
1 polymer ?
#
loop_
_entity_poly.entity_id
_entity_poly.type
_entity_poly.pdbx_seq_one_letter_code
_entity_poly.pdbx_strand_id
1 'polypeptide(L)'
;MLIREIEATGSDAVEFPALIPSTEFAKEAEHIQGFNAQVYWVTKGGLAELDVPLVLRPTSETAMYPIFSLWVRSHRDLPLNVYQIVNTFRYETKTTRPF
;
A
#
# COMPACT_ATOMS: atom_id res chain seq x y z
N MET A 1 9.15 -19.41 10.32
CA MET A 1 8.64 -20.48 9.44
C MET A 1 8.06 -19.86 8.18
N LEU A 2 6.99 -19.05 8.24
CA LEU A 2 6.37 -18.44 7.05
C LEU A 2 7.31 -17.63 6.15
N ILE A 3 8.09 -16.71 6.71
CA ILE A 3 9.05 -15.89 5.93
C ILE A 3 10.01 -16.77 5.13
N ARG A 4 10.59 -17.78 5.78
CA ARG A 4 11.51 -18.72 5.16
C ARG A 4 10.87 -19.49 4.01
N GLU A 5 9.60 -19.88 4.14
CA GLU A 5 8.87 -20.54 3.05
C GLU A 5 8.62 -19.59 1.87
N ILE A 6 8.26 -18.32 2.15
CA ILE A 6 8.05 -17.29 1.11
C ILE A 6 9.36 -17.02 0.35
N GLU A 7 10.46 -16.83 1.07
CA GLU A 7 11.78 -16.63 0.48
C GLU A 7 12.25 -17.85 -0.31
N ALA A 8 11.90 -19.07 0.13
CA ALA A 8 12.18 -20.30 -0.63
C ALA A 8 11.45 -20.37 -1.98
N THR A 9 10.38 -19.59 -2.18
CA THR A 9 9.71 -19.43 -3.49
C THR A 9 10.38 -18.41 -4.41
N GLY A 10 11.48 -17.78 -3.97
CA GLY A 10 12.17 -16.72 -4.70
C GLY A 10 11.49 -15.35 -4.61
N SER A 11 10.66 -15.13 -3.58
CA SER A 11 10.09 -13.81 -3.29
C SER A 11 11.10 -12.93 -2.55
N ASP A 12 11.31 -11.72 -3.04
CA ASP A 12 12.18 -10.74 -2.39
C ASP A 12 11.42 -9.87 -1.38
N ALA A 13 12.04 -9.59 -0.24
CA ALA A 13 11.50 -8.67 0.75
C ALA A 13 11.61 -7.22 0.26
N VAL A 14 10.52 -6.46 0.34
CA VAL A 14 10.45 -5.03 0.01
C VAL A 14 9.76 -4.27 1.12
N GLU A 15 9.93 -2.95 1.15
CA GLU A 15 9.22 -2.07 2.08
C GLU A 15 8.75 -0.81 1.35
N PHE A 16 7.43 -0.69 1.19
CA PHE A 16 6.82 0.49 0.58
C PHE A 16 6.35 1.48 1.65
N PRO A 17 6.29 2.79 1.32
CA PRO A 17 5.80 3.80 2.24
C PRO A 17 4.40 3.50 2.78
N ALA A 18 4.19 3.78 4.07
CA ALA A 18 2.88 3.64 4.69
C ALA A 18 1.91 4.78 4.30
N LEU A 19 2.45 5.92 3.87
CA LEU A 19 1.68 7.08 3.43
C LEU A 19 1.67 7.14 1.91
N ILE A 20 0.47 7.23 1.35
CA ILE A 20 0.23 7.24 -0.10
C ILE A 20 -0.40 8.59 -0.46
N PRO A 21 0.15 9.35 -1.41
CA PRO A 21 -0.47 10.59 -1.86
C PRO A 21 -1.88 10.35 -2.37
N SER A 22 -2.82 11.25 -2.06
CA SER A 22 -4.21 11.16 -2.55
C SER A 22 -4.29 11.05 -4.07
N THR A 23 -3.35 11.67 -4.78
CA THR A 23 -3.22 11.63 -6.24
C THR A 23 -2.88 10.24 -6.77
N GLU A 24 -2.01 9.51 -6.08
CA GLU A 24 -1.65 8.13 -6.44
C GLU A 24 -2.73 7.16 -5.99
N PHE A 25 -3.32 7.40 -4.81
CA PHE A 25 -4.46 6.66 -4.33
C PHE A 25 -5.57 6.73 -5.39
N ALA A 26 -6.02 7.91 -5.80
CA ALA A 26 -7.14 8.07 -6.74
C ALA A 26 -6.98 7.37 -8.12
N LYS A 27 -5.78 6.96 -8.53
CA LYS A 27 -5.56 6.30 -9.83
C LYS A 27 -6.21 4.91 -9.92
N GLU A 28 -6.35 4.20 -8.80
CA GLU A 28 -6.99 2.88 -8.74
C GLU A 28 -8.45 2.97 -8.29
N ALA A 29 -9.21 3.89 -8.88
CA ALA A 29 -10.57 4.25 -8.46
C ALA A 29 -11.51 3.04 -8.34
N GLU A 30 -11.36 2.03 -9.20
CA GLU A 30 -12.16 0.79 -9.18
C GLU A 30 -11.89 -0.07 -7.94
N HIS A 31 -10.62 -0.25 -7.55
CA HIS A 31 -10.25 -0.94 -6.31
C HIS A 31 -10.67 -0.16 -5.07
N ILE A 32 -10.75 1.17 -5.19
CA ILE A 32 -10.94 2.10 -4.08
C ILE A 32 -12.41 2.32 -3.73
N GLN A 33 -13.36 1.99 -4.61
CA GLN A 33 -14.79 2.10 -4.28
C GLN A 33 -15.17 1.35 -3.00
N GLY A 34 -14.50 0.23 -2.70
CA GLY A 34 -14.69 -0.49 -1.43
C GLY A 34 -13.96 0.13 -0.23
N PHE A 35 -12.84 0.82 -0.44
CA PHE A 35 -11.96 1.33 0.63
C PHE A 35 -12.12 2.82 0.94
N ASN A 36 -12.79 3.60 0.09
CA ASN A 36 -12.95 5.05 0.28
C ASN A 36 -13.55 5.42 1.65
N ALA A 37 -14.44 4.60 2.18
CA ALA A 37 -15.04 4.81 3.49
C ALA A 37 -14.18 4.29 4.66
N GLN A 38 -13.08 3.59 4.38
CA GLN A 38 -12.27 2.84 5.34
C GLN A 38 -10.81 3.33 5.44
N VAL A 39 -10.52 4.56 5.01
CA VAL A 39 -9.16 5.11 5.03
C VAL A 39 -8.98 6.21 6.07
N TYR A 40 -7.79 6.26 6.65
CA TYR A 40 -7.35 7.40 7.46
C TYR A 40 -6.63 8.41 6.58
N TRP A 41 -7.03 9.67 6.72
CA TRP A 41 -6.42 10.81 6.04
C TRP A 41 -5.46 11.54 6.96
N VAL A 42 -4.28 11.85 6.42
CA VAL A 42 -3.32 12.76 7.01
C VAL A 42 -3.36 14.05 6.20
N THR A 43 -3.97 15.08 6.77
CA THR A 43 -4.15 16.38 6.11
C THR A 43 -3.19 17.44 6.62
N LYS A 44 -2.56 17.22 7.79
CA LYS A 44 -1.64 18.19 8.43
C LYS A 44 -0.27 17.60 8.68
N GLY A 45 0.75 18.44 8.49
CA GLY A 45 2.12 18.21 8.95
C GLY A 45 2.49 19.27 9.99
N GLY A 46 2.59 18.88 11.26
CA GLY A 46 2.71 19.84 12.35
C GLY A 46 1.47 20.72 12.45
N LEU A 47 1.63 22.04 12.31
CA LEU A 47 0.52 23.01 12.32
C LEU A 47 0.05 23.44 10.93
N ALA A 48 0.74 23.03 9.86
CA ALA A 48 0.41 23.39 8.49
C ALA A 48 -0.48 22.33 7.83
N GLU A 49 -1.40 22.78 6.97
CA GLU A 49 -2.10 21.89 6.04
C GLU A 49 -1.14 21.42 4.96
N LEU A 50 -1.29 20.16 4.53
CA LEU A 50 -0.53 19.60 3.42
C LEU A 50 -1.17 20.02 2.09
N ASP A 51 -0.33 20.38 1.11
CA ASP A 51 -0.79 20.69 -0.25
C ASP A 51 -1.51 19.49 -0.88
N VAL A 52 -1.02 18.28 -0.59
CA VAL A 52 -1.61 17.02 -1.03
C VAL A 52 -1.91 16.17 0.22
N PRO A 53 -3.18 15.86 0.50
CA PRO A 53 -3.54 14.94 1.56
C PRO A 53 -2.89 13.57 1.34
N LEU A 54 -2.46 12.93 2.41
CA LEU A 54 -1.91 11.58 2.37
C LEU A 54 -2.91 10.60 2.98
N VAL A 55 -2.88 9.37 2.49
CA VAL A 55 -3.67 8.25 2.98
C VAL A 55 -2.75 7.28 3.69
N LEU A 56 -3.10 6.85 4.90
CA LEU A 56 -2.46 5.69 5.52
C LEU A 56 -2.91 4.42 4.78
N ARG A 57 -1.96 3.59 4.36
CA ARG A 57 -2.23 2.40 3.54
C ARG A 57 -3.32 1.49 4.15
N PRO A 58 -4.49 1.33 3.49
CA PRO A 58 -5.42 0.24 3.81
C PRO A 58 -4.95 -1.10 3.21
N THR A 59 -4.19 -0.98 2.12
CA THR A 59 -3.49 -1.98 1.32
C THR A 59 -2.43 -1.24 0.47
N SER A 60 -1.56 -1.94 -0.24
CA SER A 60 -0.33 -1.33 -0.83
C SER A 60 -0.28 -1.30 -2.35
N GLU A 61 -1.32 -1.73 -3.07
CA GLU A 61 -1.41 -1.77 -4.53
C GLU A 61 -1.11 -0.39 -5.14
N THR A 62 -1.74 0.67 -4.62
CA THR A 62 -1.56 2.05 -5.08
C THR A 62 -0.17 2.63 -4.77
N ALA A 63 0.55 2.06 -3.80
CA ALA A 63 1.95 2.41 -3.55
C ALA A 63 2.92 1.59 -4.41
N MET A 64 2.59 0.33 -4.69
CA MET A 64 3.47 -0.66 -5.31
C MET A 64 3.42 -0.63 -6.83
N TYR A 65 2.23 -0.64 -7.41
CA TYR A 65 2.05 -0.80 -8.85
C TYR A 65 2.65 0.33 -9.71
N PRO A 66 2.62 1.61 -9.28
CA PRO A 66 3.35 2.67 -9.97
C PRO A 66 4.84 2.38 -10.09
N ILE A 67 5.43 1.76 -9.06
CA ILE A 67 6.85 1.39 -9.05
C ILE A 67 7.09 0.12 -9.86
N PHE A 68 6.17 -0.84 -9.86
CA PHE A 68 6.28 -2.05 -10.69
C PHE A 68 6.30 -1.69 -12.18
N SER A 69 5.52 -0.70 -12.60
CA SER A 69 5.57 -0.16 -13.97
C SER A 69 6.95 0.42 -14.33
N LEU A 70 7.72 0.89 -13.35
CA LEU A 70 9.08 1.37 -13.56
C LEU A 70 10.11 0.23 -13.59
N TRP A 71 9.91 -0.83 -12.80
CA TRP A 71 10.80 -1.98 -12.72
C TRP A 71 10.65 -2.94 -13.89
N VAL A 72 9.43 -3.19 -14.35
CA VAL A 72 9.14 -4.11 -15.45
C VAL A 72 9.15 -3.36 -16.77
N ARG A 73 10.23 -3.51 -17.55
CA ARG A 73 10.42 -2.88 -18.86
C ARG A 73 10.46 -3.87 -20.01
N SER A 74 10.73 -5.13 -19.71
CA SER A 74 10.84 -6.23 -20.66
C SER A 74 10.26 -7.52 -20.07
N HIS A 75 9.92 -8.47 -20.93
CA HIS A 75 9.54 -9.83 -20.53
C HIS A 75 10.61 -10.51 -19.67
N ARG A 76 11.87 -10.07 -19.76
CA ARG A 76 13.00 -10.59 -18.98
C ARG A 76 12.99 -10.16 -17.51
N ASP A 77 12.25 -9.10 -17.18
CA ASP A 77 12.12 -8.59 -15.80
C ASP A 77 11.05 -9.36 -15.01
N LEU A 78 10.38 -10.32 -15.65
CA LEU A 78 9.38 -11.19 -15.05
C LEU A 78 9.94 -12.60 -14.77
N PRO A 79 9.47 -13.27 -13.70
CA PRO A 79 8.45 -12.83 -12.76
C PRO A 79 8.99 -11.83 -11.73
N LEU A 80 8.22 -10.76 -11.45
CA LEU A 80 8.44 -9.91 -10.29
C LEU A 80 7.67 -10.51 -9.10
N ASN A 81 8.40 -11.04 -8.12
CA ASN A 81 7.83 -11.69 -6.95
C ASN A 81 8.40 -11.04 -5.69
N VAL A 82 7.57 -10.24 -5.00
CA VAL A 82 8.00 -9.47 -3.82
C VAL A 82 6.96 -9.57 -2.71
N TYR A 83 7.41 -9.43 -1.47
CA TYR A 83 6.53 -9.41 -0.29
C TYR A 83 6.97 -8.34 0.71
N GLN A 84 6.02 -7.89 1.54
CA GLN A 84 6.32 -6.98 2.66
C GLN A 84 5.52 -7.40 3.90
N ILE A 85 6.14 -7.26 5.07
CA ILE A 85 5.49 -7.50 6.36
C ILE A 85 5.34 -6.15 7.04
N VAL A 86 4.11 -5.66 7.07
CA VAL A 86 3.83 -4.28 7.43
C VAL A 86 2.49 -4.11 8.13
N ASN A 87 2.37 -3.04 8.90
CA ASN A 87 1.09 -2.61 9.47
C ASN A 87 0.20 -2.02 8.37
N THR A 88 -1.08 -2.38 8.40
CA THR A 88 -2.13 -1.82 7.55
C THR A 88 -3.19 -1.15 8.43
N PHE A 89 -3.83 -0.11 7.90
CA PHE A 89 -4.76 0.72 8.66
C PHE A 89 -6.09 0.79 7.93
N ARG A 90 -7.14 0.25 8.52
CA ARG A 90 -8.51 0.36 8.03
C ARG A 90 -9.38 1.04 9.07
N TYR A 91 -10.12 2.05 8.65
CA TYR A 91 -11.09 2.73 9.48
C TYR A 91 -12.37 1.88 9.55
N GLU A 92 -12.39 0.95 10.50
CA GLU A 92 -13.51 0.05 10.69
C GLU A 92 -14.56 0.66 11.61
N THR A 93 -15.76 0.83 11.08
CA THR A 93 -16.95 1.32 11.82
C THR A 93 -17.62 0.23 12.65
N LYS A 94 -17.18 -1.04 12.50
CA LYS A 94 -17.69 -2.20 13.25
C LYS A 94 -16.92 -2.38 14.56
N THR A 95 -17.52 -3.09 15.51
CA THR A 95 -16.90 -3.40 16.81
C THR A 95 -15.55 -4.10 16.62
N THR A 96 -14.48 -3.46 17.08
CA THR A 96 -13.13 -4.03 17.08
C THR A 96 -13.00 -5.12 18.13
N ARG A 97 -12.39 -6.25 17.76
CA ARG A 97 -12.04 -7.33 18.68
C ARG A 97 -10.54 -7.59 18.59
N PRO A 98 -9.83 -7.77 19.73
CA PRO A 98 -8.48 -8.31 19.71
C PRO A 98 -8.46 -9.68 19.05
N PHE A 99 -7.38 -9.96 18.32
CA PHE A 99 -7.12 -11.28 17.74
C PHE A 99 -6.68 -12.29 18.80
#